data_AF-A0A965PM00-F1
#
_entry.id   AF-A0A965PM00-F1
#
_cell.length_a   1.000
_cell.length_b   1.000
_cell.length_c   1.000
_cell.angle_alpha   90.00
_cell.angle_beta   90.00
_cell.angle_gamma   90.00
#
_symmetry.space_group_name_H-M   'P 1'
#
loop_
_entity.id
_entity.type
_entity.pdbx_description
1 polymer ?
#
loop_
_entity_poly.entity_id
_entity_poly.type
_entity_poly.pdbx_seq_one_letter_code
_entity_poly.pdbx_strand_id
1 'polypeptide(L)'
;MARYDHIDFSPPSGVREEAQKGLDWRRKYGRGGTAIGVARARDLSNGTTISPETARRMKAYFDRHEVDKQGEGWSPSQDGFPSNGRIAWALWGGDSGYSWSRKLVTQMNAADENDRSTTMNIERRSLAIDEVESAVPLLAVESRSEEDGSEREYIVGYAAKFGVLSLDLGDFVERIDPGAFGIVAERRGRRRPLETRALWNHDANYPLARYPGTLSLKVDEVGLRYEFPVPDTSYGRDIAANIRAGIVRGSSFSFTVPSGGDEWSVEDGRSVRLIRSIDSLLDVSPTTFPAYPDTDVKVAQRSYDAFVRQRDAEAHRRMAAATRARELREYLTQHGR
;
A
#
# COMPACT_ATOMS: atom_id res chain seq x y z
N MET A 1 -7.70 -19.47 -1.86
CA MET A 1 -7.64 -19.37 -3.33
C MET A 1 -6.43 -18.54 -3.68
N ALA A 2 -5.63 -18.97 -4.65
CA ALA A 2 -4.53 -18.17 -5.15
C ALA A 2 -5.07 -16.89 -5.82
N ARG A 3 -4.26 -15.83 -5.75
CA ARG A 3 -4.61 -14.43 -6.04
C ARG A 3 -5.33 -14.19 -7.39
N TYR A 4 -5.07 -15.03 -8.39
CA TYR A 4 -5.59 -14.89 -9.75
C TYR A 4 -6.42 -16.09 -10.24
N ASP A 5 -6.87 -16.97 -9.33
CA ASP A 5 -7.58 -18.21 -9.69
C ASP A 5 -8.88 -17.99 -10.49
N HIS A 6 -9.45 -16.78 -10.43
CA HIS A 6 -10.66 -16.39 -11.15
C HIS A 6 -10.38 -15.81 -12.55
N ILE A 7 -9.12 -15.73 -12.97
CA ILE A 7 -8.71 -15.15 -14.25
C ILE A 7 -8.30 -16.29 -15.20
N ASP A 8 -8.91 -16.34 -16.38
CA ASP A 8 -8.56 -17.32 -17.42
C ASP A 8 -7.37 -16.83 -18.27
N PHE A 9 -6.22 -17.46 -18.06
CA PHE A 9 -4.98 -17.18 -18.80
C PHE A 9 -4.80 -18.04 -20.06
N SER A 10 -5.85 -18.68 -20.55
CA SER A 10 -5.82 -19.44 -21.80
C SER A 10 -5.93 -18.49 -23.01
N PRO A 11 -5.08 -18.62 -24.03
CA PRO A 11 -5.13 -17.75 -25.20
C PRO A 11 -6.40 -18.02 -26.04
N PRO A 12 -7.23 -17.00 -26.33
CA PRO A 12 -8.44 -17.16 -27.13
C PRO A 12 -8.10 -17.45 -28.60
N SER A 13 -9.04 -18.01 -29.38
CA SER A 13 -8.83 -18.47 -30.76
C SER A 13 -8.12 -17.43 -31.65
N GLY A 14 -8.56 -16.16 -31.61
CA GLY A 14 -7.93 -15.10 -32.41
C GLY A 14 -6.46 -14.85 -32.08
N VAL A 15 -6.04 -15.05 -30.82
CA VAL A 15 -4.63 -14.97 -30.40
C VAL A 15 -3.84 -16.14 -30.98
N ARG A 16 -4.41 -17.34 -30.94
CA ARG A 16 -3.79 -18.56 -31.45
C ARG A 16 -3.59 -18.49 -32.97
N GLU A 17 -4.62 -18.02 -33.69
CA GLU A 17 -4.62 -17.87 -35.14
C GLU A 17 -3.59 -16.83 -35.60
N GLU A 18 -3.51 -15.67 -34.95
CA GLU A 18 -2.50 -14.64 -35.29
C GLU A 18 -1.08 -15.11 -34.94
N ALA A 19 -0.89 -15.80 -33.81
CA ALA A 19 0.41 -16.37 -33.44
C ALA A 19 0.89 -17.40 -34.48
N GLN A 20 -0.01 -18.28 -34.93
CA GLN A 20 0.27 -19.24 -35.99
C GLN A 20 0.64 -18.55 -37.31
N LYS A 21 -0.13 -17.52 -37.70
CA LYS A 21 0.16 -16.69 -38.89
C LYS A 21 1.55 -16.04 -38.81
N GLY A 22 1.94 -15.55 -37.63
CA GLY A 22 3.28 -15.02 -37.38
C GLY A 22 4.39 -16.06 -37.55
N LEU A 23 4.18 -17.29 -37.08
CA LEU A 23 5.11 -18.40 -37.27
C LEU A 23 5.26 -18.78 -38.75
N ASP A 24 4.16 -18.82 -39.49
CA ASP A 24 4.16 -19.16 -40.92
C ASP A 24 4.86 -18.09 -41.74
N TRP A 25 4.61 -16.81 -41.46
CA TRP A 25 5.35 -15.72 -42.09
C TRP A 25 6.83 -15.76 -41.75
N ARG A 26 7.20 -16.02 -40.50
CA ARG A 26 8.61 -16.13 -40.13
C ARG A 26 9.30 -17.30 -40.82
N ARG A 27 8.61 -18.43 -41.01
CA ARG A 27 9.11 -19.57 -41.79
C ARG A 27 9.31 -19.21 -43.26
N LYS A 28 8.36 -18.48 -43.85
CA LYS A 28 8.38 -18.10 -45.27
C LYS A 28 9.45 -17.04 -45.58
N TYR A 29 9.57 -16.01 -44.75
CA TYR A 29 10.38 -14.83 -45.05
C TYR A 29 11.70 -14.75 -44.27
N GLY A 30 11.91 -15.60 -43.26
CA GLY A 30 13.15 -15.64 -42.49
C GLY A 30 13.45 -14.40 -41.63
N ARG A 31 12.46 -13.52 -41.43
CA ARG A 31 12.61 -12.21 -40.76
C ARG A 31 11.47 -11.92 -39.77
N GLY A 32 11.63 -10.88 -38.95
CA GLY A 32 10.62 -10.38 -38.02
C GLY A 32 10.58 -11.09 -36.66
N GLY A 33 10.73 -10.30 -35.58
CA GLY A 33 10.70 -10.75 -34.18
C GLY A 33 12.00 -11.39 -33.67
N THR A 34 12.10 -11.57 -32.35
CA THR A 34 13.23 -12.25 -31.67
C THR A 34 12.93 -13.74 -31.46
N ALA A 35 13.93 -14.52 -31.02
CA ALA A 35 13.73 -15.92 -30.62
C ALA A 35 12.69 -16.07 -29.49
N ILE A 36 12.63 -15.10 -28.59
CA ILE A 36 11.62 -15.02 -27.51
C ILE A 36 10.22 -14.86 -28.12
N GLY A 37 10.07 -14.03 -29.15
CA GLY A 37 8.80 -13.88 -29.88
C GLY A 37 8.36 -15.17 -30.56
N VAL A 38 9.29 -15.96 -31.13
CA VAL A 38 8.98 -17.27 -31.71
C VAL A 38 8.51 -18.27 -30.67
N ALA A 39 9.24 -18.36 -29.55
CA ALA A 39 8.88 -19.25 -28.45
C ALA A 39 7.48 -18.89 -27.93
N ARG A 40 7.22 -17.60 -27.71
CA ARG A 40 5.90 -17.12 -27.30
C ARG A 40 4.81 -17.48 -28.32
N ALA A 41 5.07 -17.28 -29.61
CA ALA A 41 4.10 -17.61 -30.65
C ALA A 41 3.74 -19.11 -30.66
N ARG A 42 4.71 -20.00 -30.41
CA ARG A 42 4.47 -21.45 -30.28
C ARG A 42 3.60 -21.79 -29.08
N ASP A 43 3.89 -21.19 -27.92
CA ASP A 43 3.07 -21.38 -26.72
C ASP A 43 1.63 -20.91 -26.97
N LEU A 44 1.47 -19.73 -27.58
CA LEU A 44 0.17 -19.14 -27.88
C LEU A 44 -0.61 -19.99 -28.90
N SER A 45 0.00 -20.39 -30.02
CA SER A 45 -0.69 -21.19 -31.04
C SER A 45 -1.18 -22.54 -30.49
N ASN A 46 -0.39 -23.15 -29.60
CA ASN A 46 -0.70 -24.42 -28.96
C ASN A 46 -1.77 -24.33 -27.86
N GLY A 47 -2.23 -23.12 -27.51
CA GLY A 47 -3.22 -22.96 -26.45
C GLY A 47 -2.63 -23.02 -25.04
N THR A 48 -1.32 -22.93 -24.89
CA THR A 48 -0.65 -23.00 -23.59
C THR A 48 -1.01 -21.79 -22.74
N THR A 49 -1.47 -22.05 -21.52
CA THR A 49 -1.79 -20.99 -20.55
C THR A 49 -0.54 -20.17 -20.22
N ILE A 50 -0.71 -18.86 -20.05
CA ILE A 50 0.40 -17.95 -19.76
C ILE A 50 0.44 -17.55 -18.29
N SER A 51 1.63 -17.21 -17.78
CA SER A 51 1.76 -16.67 -16.42
C SER A 51 1.26 -15.23 -16.33
N PRO A 52 0.87 -14.74 -15.12
CA PRO A 52 0.54 -13.33 -14.86
C PRO A 52 1.63 -12.35 -15.34
N GLU A 53 2.89 -12.67 -15.08
CA GLU A 53 4.06 -11.90 -15.52
C GLU A 53 4.14 -11.84 -17.05
N THR A 54 3.84 -12.96 -17.71
CA THR A 54 3.79 -13.03 -19.16
C THR A 54 2.67 -12.15 -19.71
N ALA A 55 1.48 -12.13 -19.09
CA ALA A 55 0.39 -11.25 -19.50
C ALA A 55 0.79 -9.76 -19.41
N ARG A 56 1.47 -9.35 -18.32
CA ARG A 56 2.02 -7.98 -18.18
C ARG A 56 3.08 -7.67 -19.24
N ARG A 57 3.97 -8.63 -19.52
CA ARG A 57 5.01 -8.49 -20.56
C ARG A 57 4.41 -8.37 -21.96
N MET A 58 3.35 -9.14 -22.27
CA MET A 58 2.63 -9.05 -23.54
C MET A 58 2.02 -7.65 -23.71
N LYS A 59 1.27 -7.17 -22.69
CA LYS A 59 0.67 -5.83 -22.71
C LYS A 59 1.73 -4.74 -22.95
N ALA A 60 2.83 -4.80 -22.19
CA ALA A 60 3.91 -3.83 -22.30
C ALA A 60 4.63 -3.88 -23.67
N TYR A 61 4.75 -5.06 -24.28
CA TYR A 61 5.27 -5.18 -25.64
C TYR A 61 4.35 -4.45 -26.63
N PHE A 62 3.05 -4.72 -26.59
CA PHE A 62 2.09 -4.11 -27.52
C PHE A 62 2.02 -2.59 -27.37
N ASP A 63 2.01 -2.05 -26.14
CA ASP A 63 1.99 -0.59 -25.95
C ASP A 63 3.19 0.10 -26.63
N ARG A 64 4.37 -0.53 -26.59
CA ARG A 64 5.59 0.04 -27.17
C ARG A 64 5.65 -0.07 -28.69
N HIS A 65 4.99 -1.07 -29.27
CA HIS A 65 5.08 -1.38 -30.70
C HIS A 65 3.77 -1.06 -31.45
N GLU A 66 2.82 -0.39 -30.80
CA GLU A 66 1.57 0.07 -31.45
C GLU A 66 1.86 1.06 -32.59
N VAL A 67 2.94 1.85 -32.46
CA VAL A 67 3.41 2.77 -33.50
C VAL A 67 3.85 2.05 -34.79
N ASP A 68 4.29 0.78 -34.70
CA ASP A 68 4.74 0.00 -35.86
C ASP A 68 3.60 -0.25 -36.86
N LYS A 69 2.33 -0.11 -36.43
CA LYS A 69 1.14 -0.20 -37.28
C LYS A 69 1.12 0.81 -38.43
N GLN A 70 1.85 1.91 -38.27
CA GLN A 70 1.89 3.01 -39.23
C GLN A 70 3.00 2.81 -40.28
N GLY A 71 3.86 1.80 -40.11
CA GLY A 71 4.95 1.52 -41.03
C GLY A 71 4.50 0.90 -42.36
N GLU A 72 5.35 1.03 -43.38
CA GLU A 72 5.14 0.40 -44.68
C GLU A 72 5.19 -1.15 -44.58
N GLY A 73 4.41 -1.83 -45.42
CA GLY A 73 4.26 -3.29 -45.40
C GLY A 73 3.48 -3.84 -44.20
N TRP A 74 2.71 -3.00 -43.49
CA TRP A 74 1.84 -3.43 -42.39
C TRP A 74 0.54 -4.08 -42.88
N SER A 75 -0.04 -3.55 -43.95
CA SER A 75 -1.31 -4.00 -44.54
C SER A 75 -1.09 -4.82 -45.81
N PRO A 76 -1.96 -5.79 -46.14
CA PRO A 76 -1.79 -6.66 -47.32
C PRO A 76 -1.69 -5.93 -48.67
N SER A 77 -2.22 -4.72 -48.76
CA SER A 77 -2.19 -3.87 -49.96
C SER A 77 -0.92 -3.05 -50.11
N GLN A 78 -0.01 -3.09 -49.13
CA GLN A 78 1.23 -2.33 -49.15
C GLN A 78 2.38 -3.18 -49.66
N ASP A 79 3.30 -2.54 -50.38
CA ASP A 79 4.52 -3.18 -50.82
C ASP A 79 5.36 -3.67 -49.62
N GLY A 80 6.00 -4.83 -49.80
CA GLY A 80 6.82 -5.44 -48.75
C GLY A 80 6.03 -6.15 -47.64
N PHE A 81 4.71 -6.28 -47.74
CA PHE A 81 3.91 -7.04 -46.77
C PHE A 81 4.30 -8.54 -46.70
N PRO A 82 4.42 -9.12 -45.49
CA PRO A 82 4.41 -8.47 -44.18
C PRO A 82 5.79 -7.88 -43.80
N SER A 83 5.77 -6.71 -43.18
CA SER A 83 6.95 -6.04 -42.62
C SER A 83 7.49 -6.77 -41.38
N ASN A 84 8.72 -6.45 -40.97
CA ASN A 84 9.33 -7.02 -39.76
C ASN A 84 8.48 -6.75 -38.50
N GLY A 85 7.93 -5.53 -38.39
CA GLY A 85 7.03 -5.14 -37.30
C GLY A 85 5.72 -5.92 -37.35
N ARG A 86 5.12 -6.11 -38.53
CA ARG A 86 3.87 -6.88 -38.67
C ARG A 86 4.04 -8.35 -38.30
N ILE A 87 5.16 -8.96 -38.70
CA ILE A 87 5.50 -10.35 -38.32
C ILE A 87 5.71 -10.43 -36.81
N ALA A 88 6.49 -9.51 -36.22
CA ALA A 88 6.71 -9.49 -34.78
C ALA A 88 5.38 -9.31 -34.01
N TRP A 89 4.50 -8.41 -34.46
CA TRP A 89 3.16 -8.22 -33.90
C TRP A 89 2.31 -9.49 -33.95
N ALA A 90 2.34 -10.21 -35.08
CA ALA A 90 1.64 -11.48 -35.24
C ALA A 90 2.15 -12.55 -34.25
N LEU A 91 3.47 -12.66 -34.06
CA LEU A 91 4.08 -13.63 -33.13
C LEU A 91 3.62 -13.45 -31.67
N TRP A 92 3.22 -12.23 -31.28
CA TRP A 92 2.68 -11.96 -29.95
C TRP A 92 1.15 -12.15 -29.86
N GLY A 93 0.48 -12.52 -30.95
CA GLY A 93 -0.96 -12.79 -31.00
C GLY A 93 -1.80 -11.67 -31.64
N GLY A 94 -1.16 -10.67 -32.25
CA GLY A 94 -1.84 -9.61 -32.98
C GLY A 94 -2.76 -8.74 -32.11
N ASP A 95 -3.78 -8.12 -32.73
CA ASP A 95 -4.73 -7.24 -32.04
C ASP A 95 -5.59 -7.99 -31.03
N SER A 96 -5.88 -9.25 -31.30
CA SER A 96 -6.50 -10.17 -30.33
C SER A 96 -5.59 -10.35 -29.11
N GLY A 97 -4.27 -10.46 -29.31
CA GLY A 97 -3.29 -10.57 -28.23
C GLY A 97 -3.20 -9.30 -27.39
N TYR A 98 -3.29 -8.14 -28.04
CA TYR A 98 -3.27 -6.87 -27.33
C TYR A 98 -4.53 -6.66 -26.49
N SER A 99 -5.71 -6.86 -27.07
CA SER A 99 -6.99 -6.74 -26.35
C SER A 99 -7.09 -7.75 -25.19
N TRP A 100 -6.68 -9.00 -25.41
CA TRP A 100 -6.66 -10.03 -24.38
C TRP A 100 -5.67 -9.71 -23.25
N SER A 101 -4.42 -9.36 -23.56
CA SER A 101 -3.42 -9.02 -22.53
C SER A 101 -3.80 -7.76 -21.74
N ARG A 102 -4.42 -6.75 -22.37
CA ARG A 102 -5.00 -5.60 -21.66
C ARG A 102 -6.09 -6.04 -20.69
N LYS A 103 -7.03 -6.89 -21.13
CA LYS A 103 -8.11 -7.41 -20.28
C LYS A 103 -7.54 -8.15 -19.07
N LEU A 104 -6.57 -9.05 -19.28
CA LEU A 104 -5.90 -9.79 -18.20
C LEU A 104 -5.24 -8.84 -17.21
N VAL A 105 -4.49 -7.85 -17.70
CA VAL A 105 -3.82 -6.86 -16.82
C VAL A 105 -4.83 -6.04 -16.02
N THR A 106 -5.94 -5.64 -16.61
CA THR A 106 -7.02 -4.97 -15.90
C THR A 106 -7.62 -5.87 -14.81
N GLN A 107 -7.92 -7.14 -15.12
CA GLN A 107 -8.45 -8.08 -14.14
C GLN A 107 -7.46 -8.36 -13.01
N MET A 108 -6.17 -8.52 -13.33
CA MET A 108 -5.11 -8.69 -12.33
C MET A 108 -4.98 -7.45 -11.44
N ASN A 109 -5.01 -6.24 -12.01
CA ASN A 109 -4.96 -5.01 -11.22
C ASN A 109 -6.19 -4.88 -10.31
N ALA A 110 -7.39 -5.21 -10.81
CA ALA A 110 -8.60 -5.21 -10.01
C ALA A 110 -8.55 -6.27 -8.88
N ALA A 111 -8.00 -7.45 -9.16
CA ALA A 111 -7.74 -8.47 -8.15
C ALA A 111 -6.71 -8.00 -7.11
N ASP A 112 -5.65 -7.30 -7.55
CA ASP A 112 -4.62 -6.72 -6.69
C ASP A 112 -5.20 -5.61 -5.78
N GLU A 113 -6.09 -4.78 -6.31
CA GLU A 113 -6.82 -3.75 -5.57
C GLU A 113 -7.84 -4.38 -4.60
N ASN A 114 -8.54 -5.43 -5.03
CA ASN A 114 -9.49 -6.12 -4.17
C ASN A 114 -8.79 -6.92 -3.06
N ASP A 115 -7.62 -7.48 -3.30
CA ASP A 115 -6.78 -8.13 -2.28
C ASP A 115 -6.22 -7.10 -1.28
N ARG A 116 -5.82 -5.91 -1.76
CA ARG A 116 -5.51 -4.74 -0.92
C ARG A 116 -6.72 -4.23 -0.10
N SER A 117 -7.93 -4.43 -0.60
CA SER A 117 -9.19 -4.09 0.08
C SER A 117 -9.66 -5.19 1.05
N THR A 118 -9.33 -6.45 0.77
CA THR A 118 -9.77 -7.63 1.55
C THR A 118 -8.81 -7.96 2.69
N THR A 119 -7.50 -7.69 2.51
CA THR A 119 -6.56 -7.62 3.63
C THR A 119 -6.45 -6.16 4.03
N MET A 120 -7.26 -5.70 4.99
CA MET A 120 -7.00 -4.38 5.57
C MET A 120 -5.54 -4.35 6.01
N ASN A 121 -4.75 -3.42 5.46
CA ASN A 121 -3.38 -3.15 5.89
C ASN A 121 -3.45 -2.51 7.29
N ILE A 122 -3.90 -3.28 8.27
CA ILE A 122 -4.06 -2.85 9.64
C ILE A 122 -2.66 -2.67 10.19
N GLU A 123 -2.40 -1.45 10.62
CA GLU A 123 -1.21 -1.05 11.33
C GLU A 123 -1.60 -0.84 12.78
N ARG A 124 -0.81 -1.35 13.74
CA ARG A 124 -0.98 -0.99 15.16
C ARG A 124 0.18 -0.15 15.63
N ARG A 125 -0.13 0.86 16.44
CA ARG A 125 0.89 1.70 17.06
C ARG A 125 0.62 1.86 18.54
N SER A 126 1.67 1.62 19.32
CA SER A 126 1.68 1.88 20.75
C SER A 126 2.64 3.03 21.07
N LEU A 127 2.41 3.68 22.21
CA LEU A 127 3.33 4.64 22.79
C LEU A 127 4.05 3.99 23.98
N ALA A 128 5.39 4.06 24.00
CA ALA A 128 6.14 3.74 25.21
C ALA A 128 6.05 4.90 26.21
N ILE A 129 5.87 4.54 27.47
CA ILE A 129 5.62 5.47 28.57
C ILE A 129 6.91 6.16 29.02
N ASP A 130 8.06 5.56 28.75
CA ASP A 130 9.34 5.94 29.37
C ASP A 130 10.10 7.05 28.62
N GLU A 131 9.64 7.48 27.44
CA GLU A 131 10.37 8.46 26.60
C GLU A 131 9.68 9.83 26.45
N VAL A 132 8.52 10.04 27.06
CA VAL A 132 7.83 11.34 27.00
C VAL A 132 7.64 11.86 28.42
N GLU A 133 8.50 12.80 28.84
CA GLU A 133 8.24 13.72 29.97
C GLU A 133 6.99 14.54 29.64
N SER A 134 5.81 13.93 29.78
CA SER A 134 4.53 14.54 29.53
C SER A 134 3.85 14.73 30.87
N ALA A 135 3.49 15.98 31.19
CA ALA A 135 2.69 16.30 32.37
C ALA A 135 1.31 15.61 32.37
N VAL A 136 0.89 15.02 31.24
CA VAL A 136 -0.38 14.33 31.08
C VAL A 136 -0.14 12.81 30.97
N PRO A 137 -0.71 12.00 31.89
CA PRO A 137 -0.55 10.56 31.86
C PRO A 137 -1.10 9.97 30.55
N LEU A 138 -0.42 8.95 30.03
CA LEU A 138 -0.85 8.24 28.81
C LEU A 138 -2.18 7.49 29.02
N LEU A 139 -2.37 6.97 30.23
CA LEU A 139 -3.53 6.18 30.63
C LEU A 139 -3.79 6.39 32.12
N ALA A 140 -5.04 6.64 32.49
CA ALA A 140 -5.46 6.88 33.87
C ALA A 140 -6.90 6.40 34.10
N VAL A 141 -7.26 6.26 35.37
CA VAL A 141 -8.65 6.14 35.82
C VAL A 141 -9.03 7.45 36.50
N GLU A 142 -10.14 8.04 36.07
CA GLU A 142 -10.69 9.29 36.62
C GLU A 142 -12.06 9.03 37.24
N SER A 143 -12.31 9.52 38.45
CA SER A 143 -13.65 9.54 39.05
C SER A 143 -14.36 10.84 38.68
N ARG A 144 -15.63 10.73 38.28
CA ARG A 144 -16.49 11.88 37.97
C ARG A 144 -17.80 11.77 38.73
N SER A 145 -18.26 12.88 39.29
CA SER A 145 -19.60 12.97 39.88
C SER A 145 -20.65 13.10 38.78
N GLU A 146 -21.66 12.25 38.83
CA GLU A 146 -22.85 12.31 37.96
C GLU A 146 -23.91 13.23 38.59
N GLU A 147 -24.92 13.64 37.80
CA GLU A 147 -25.97 14.59 38.25
C GLU A 147 -26.80 14.07 39.44
N ASP A 148 -26.90 12.75 39.61
CA ASP A 148 -27.60 12.10 40.71
C ASP A 148 -26.77 11.98 42.00
N GLY A 149 -25.54 12.52 41.99
CA GLY A 149 -24.60 12.47 43.10
C GLY A 149 -23.84 11.16 43.22
N SER A 150 -24.04 10.20 42.31
CA SER A 150 -23.19 9.01 42.23
C SER A 150 -21.81 9.35 41.63
N GLU A 151 -20.79 8.58 42.01
CA GLU A 151 -19.48 8.64 41.37
C GLU A 151 -19.35 7.54 40.32
N ARG A 152 -18.82 7.89 39.16
CA ARG A 152 -18.52 6.95 38.09
C ARG A 152 -17.07 7.06 37.68
N GLU A 153 -16.40 5.90 37.61
CA GLU A 153 -15.03 5.81 37.11
C GLU A 153 -15.02 5.77 35.57
N TYR A 154 -14.03 6.44 34.98
CA TYR A 154 -13.76 6.46 33.56
C TYR A 154 -12.31 6.04 33.32
N ILE A 155 -12.09 5.22 32.30
CA ILE A 155 -10.74 4.99 31.75
C ILE A 155 -10.49 6.06 30.70
N VAL A 156 -9.39 6.78 30.86
CA VAL A 156 -8.98 7.88 29.99
C VAL A 156 -7.58 7.61 29.49
N GLY A 157 -7.36 7.74 28.18
CA GLY A 157 -6.02 7.60 27.62
C GLY A 157 -5.81 8.34 26.31
N TYR A 158 -4.55 8.40 25.90
CA TYR A 158 -4.15 8.85 24.57
C TYR A 158 -3.74 7.65 23.74
N ALA A 159 -4.46 7.41 22.64
CA ALA A 159 -4.12 6.38 21.66
C ALA A 159 -2.85 6.77 20.89
N ALA A 160 -2.74 8.06 20.53
CA ALA A 160 -1.59 8.66 19.87
C ALA A 160 -1.27 10.00 20.54
N LYS A 161 0.01 10.39 20.54
CA LYS A 161 0.50 11.71 20.97
C LYS A 161 1.18 12.37 19.78
N PHE A 162 0.97 13.67 19.62
CA PHE A 162 1.60 14.46 18.57
C PHE A 162 2.98 14.96 19.01
N GLY A 163 3.80 15.36 18.04
CA GLY A 163 5.11 15.96 18.28
C GLY A 163 6.20 15.00 18.78
N VAL A 164 5.89 13.70 18.89
CA VAL A 164 6.83 12.66 19.29
C VAL A 164 7.08 11.67 18.16
N LEU A 165 8.27 11.09 18.13
CA LEU A 165 8.56 9.94 17.28
C LEU A 165 7.95 8.68 17.90
N SER A 166 7.58 7.72 17.05
CA SER A 166 7.29 6.36 17.49
C SER A 166 8.55 5.75 18.09
N LEU A 167 8.37 4.62 18.78
CA LEU A 167 9.48 3.69 19.01
C LEU A 167 10.14 3.29 17.68
N ASP A 168 11.35 2.77 17.79
CA ASP A 168 12.10 2.21 16.68
C ASP A 168 11.37 1.04 16.02
N LEU A 169 11.06 1.16 14.73
CA LEU A 169 10.42 0.10 13.92
C LEU A 169 11.43 -0.68 13.07
N GLY A 170 12.73 -0.56 13.39
CA GLY A 170 13.84 -1.16 12.64
C GLY A 170 14.48 -0.15 11.69
N ASP A 171 14.03 -0.13 10.44
CA ASP A 171 14.64 0.70 9.40
C ASP A 171 14.20 2.18 9.45
N PHE A 172 13.13 2.47 10.20
CA PHE A 172 12.53 3.80 10.27
C PHE A 172 11.81 4.05 11.59
N VAL A 173 11.46 5.31 11.81
CA VAL A 173 10.55 5.77 12.86
C VAL A 173 9.39 6.51 12.23
N GLU A 174 8.33 6.71 13.00
CA GLU A 174 7.12 7.37 12.54
C GLU A 174 6.77 8.61 13.35
N ARG A 175 6.06 9.53 12.70
CA ARG A 175 5.43 10.68 13.35
C ARG A 175 4.00 10.78 12.84
N ILE A 176 3.06 11.15 13.71
CA ILE A 176 1.67 11.34 13.33
C ILE A 176 1.39 12.84 13.24
N ASP A 177 0.89 13.27 12.08
CA ASP A 177 0.43 14.63 11.88
C ASP A 177 -0.85 14.88 12.69
N PRO A 178 -1.00 16.02 13.39
CA PRO A 178 -2.25 16.35 14.08
C PRO A 178 -3.50 16.26 13.20
N GLY A 179 -3.37 16.59 11.91
CA GLY A 179 -4.44 16.48 10.91
C GLY A 179 -4.79 15.05 10.50
N ALA A 180 -3.98 14.06 10.85
CA ALA A 180 -4.19 12.66 10.44
C ALA A 180 -5.50 12.07 10.96
N PHE A 181 -5.98 12.55 12.11
CA PHE A 181 -7.23 12.13 12.72
C PHE A 181 -8.45 12.96 12.30
N GLY A 182 -8.42 13.62 11.14
CA GLY A 182 -9.59 14.29 10.56
C GLY A 182 -10.85 13.41 10.53
N ILE A 183 -10.65 12.08 10.42
CA ILE A 183 -11.66 11.03 10.54
C ILE A 183 -12.55 11.11 11.80
N VAL A 184 -12.01 11.61 12.92
CA VAL A 184 -12.73 11.73 14.20
C VAL A 184 -13.62 12.98 14.21
N ALA A 185 -13.18 14.06 13.54
CA ALA A 185 -13.92 15.31 13.42
C ALA A 185 -15.00 15.25 12.32
N GLU A 186 -14.73 14.55 11.21
CA GLU A 186 -15.60 14.47 10.04
C GLU A 186 -16.71 13.43 10.17
N ARG A 187 -17.76 13.78 10.95
CA ARG A 187 -18.91 12.89 11.19
C ARG A 187 -19.90 12.82 10.01
N ARG A 188 -19.90 13.80 9.09
CA ARG A 188 -20.89 13.93 8.01
C ARG A 188 -20.23 13.73 6.64
N GLY A 189 -20.91 13.04 5.72
CA GLY A 189 -20.47 12.87 4.33
C GLY A 189 -19.60 11.64 4.05
N ARG A 190 -19.27 10.82 5.05
CA ARG A 190 -18.52 9.57 4.84
C ARG A 190 -19.43 8.47 4.31
N ARG A 191 -18.91 7.68 3.36
CA ARG A 191 -19.60 6.49 2.81
C ARG A 191 -19.81 5.39 3.86
N ARG A 192 -18.93 5.33 4.87
CA ARG A 192 -19.05 4.46 6.04
C ARG A 192 -18.86 5.29 7.32
N PRO A 193 -19.75 5.16 8.32
CA PRO A 193 -19.56 5.81 9.60
C PRO A 193 -18.29 5.29 10.27
N LEU A 194 -17.64 6.13 11.07
CA LEU A 194 -16.51 5.70 11.90
C LEU A 194 -17.05 4.77 13.00
N GLU A 195 -16.56 3.54 13.01
CA GLU A 195 -16.84 2.56 14.06
C GLU A 195 -15.54 2.09 14.71
N THR A 196 -15.27 2.56 15.92
CA THR A 196 -14.06 2.21 16.68
C THR A 196 -14.45 1.48 17.95
N ARG A 197 -13.68 0.46 18.34
CA ARG A 197 -13.86 -0.23 19.63
C ARG A 197 -12.76 0.17 20.60
N ALA A 198 -13.08 0.28 21.88
CA ALA A 198 -12.07 0.18 22.92
C ALA A 198 -11.93 -1.29 23.28
N LEU A 199 -10.72 -1.85 23.18
CA LEU A 199 -10.45 -3.26 23.48
C LEU A 199 -9.36 -3.39 24.54
N TRP A 200 -9.32 -4.52 25.24
CA TRP A 200 -8.14 -4.88 26.03
C TRP A 200 -7.09 -5.54 25.13
N ASN A 201 -5.86 -5.03 25.09
CA ASN A 201 -4.75 -5.64 24.33
C ASN A 201 -5.10 -5.96 22.85
N HIS A 202 -5.93 -5.14 22.19
CA HIS A 202 -6.45 -5.40 20.83
C HIS A 202 -7.22 -6.71 20.64
N ASP A 203 -7.63 -7.38 21.73
CA ASP A 203 -8.37 -8.62 21.68
C ASP A 203 -9.88 -8.35 21.59
N ALA A 204 -10.47 -8.75 20.46
CA ALA A 204 -11.89 -8.58 20.20
C ALA A 204 -12.79 -9.38 21.17
N ASN A 205 -12.25 -10.36 21.91
CA ASN A 205 -12.96 -11.08 22.96
C ASN A 205 -13.16 -10.27 24.24
N TYR A 206 -12.44 -9.15 24.40
CA TYR A 206 -12.50 -8.29 25.59
C TYR A 206 -12.86 -6.84 25.22
N PRO A 207 -14.09 -6.60 24.72
CA PRO A 207 -14.54 -5.25 24.38
C PRO A 207 -14.82 -4.41 25.63
N LEU A 208 -14.35 -3.17 25.64
CA LEU A 208 -14.54 -2.24 26.76
C LEU A 208 -15.56 -1.14 26.44
N ALA A 209 -15.56 -0.62 25.21
CA ALA A 209 -16.49 0.40 24.76
C ALA A 209 -16.59 0.46 23.22
N ARG A 210 -17.55 1.23 22.70
CA ARG A 210 -17.74 1.43 21.25
C ARG A 210 -18.03 2.88 20.90
N TYR A 211 -17.42 3.35 19.81
CA TYR A 211 -17.70 4.63 19.18
C TYR A 211 -18.52 4.42 17.88
N PRO A 212 -19.56 5.22 17.64
CA PRO A 212 -20.20 6.11 18.61
C PRO A 212 -20.93 5.29 19.69
N GLY A 213 -21.12 5.86 20.88
CA GLY A 213 -21.81 5.20 22.00
C GLY A 213 -21.08 5.40 23.32
N THR A 214 -20.60 4.31 23.92
CA THR A 214 -19.93 4.32 25.21
C THR A 214 -18.47 4.80 25.16
N LEU A 215 -17.88 4.87 23.97
CA LEU A 215 -16.55 5.44 23.74
C LEU A 215 -16.68 6.87 23.23
N SER A 216 -15.91 7.77 23.83
CA SER A 216 -15.69 9.13 23.33
C SER A 216 -14.28 9.22 22.73
N LEU A 217 -14.17 9.83 21.56
CA LEU A 217 -12.91 10.12 20.86
C LEU A 217 -12.82 11.62 20.64
N LYS A 218 -11.66 12.20 20.97
CA LYS A 218 -11.38 13.63 20.79
C LYS A 218 -9.94 13.80 20.32
N VAL A 219 -9.76 14.66 19.32
CA VAL A 219 -8.43 15.15 18.94
C VAL A 219 -8.22 16.47 19.66
N ASP A 220 -7.10 16.60 20.37
CA ASP A 220 -6.67 17.83 21.03
C ASP A 220 -5.20 18.13 20.74
N GLU A 221 -4.61 19.11 21.43
CA GLU A 221 -3.22 19.53 21.20
C GLU A 221 -2.20 18.47 21.61
N VAL A 222 -2.58 17.52 22.49
CA VAL A 222 -1.71 16.44 22.94
C VAL A 222 -1.77 15.28 21.95
N GLY A 223 -2.95 14.93 21.46
CA GLY A 223 -3.10 13.75 20.61
C GLY A 223 -4.53 13.29 20.34
N LEU A 224 -4.66 12.00 20.01
CA LEU A 224 -5.95 11.31 19.96
C LEU A 224 -6.30 10.80 21.36
N ARG A 225 -7.15 11.54 22.05
CA ARG A 225 -7.70 11.17 23.36
C ARG A 225 -8.91 10.26 23.20
N TYR A 226 -8.99 9.22 24.03
CA TYR A 226 -10.17 8.39 24.18
C TYR A 226 -10.58 8.30 25.64
N GLU A 227 -11.89 8.16 25.88
CA GLU A 227 -12.41 7.88 27.21
C GLU A 227 -13.70 7.06 27.14
N PHE A 228 -13.93 6.27 28.18
CA PHE A 228 -15.16 5.49 28.35
C PHE A 228 -15.36 5.18 29.84
N PRO A 229 -16.63 5.03 30.30
CA PRO A 229 -16.90 4.61 31.66
C PRO A 229 -16.38 3.19 31.88
N VAL A 230 -15.86 2.89 33.06
CA VAL A 230 -15.45 1.53 33.43
C VAL A 230 -16.67 0.61 33.26
N PRO A 231 -16.62 -0.38 32.36
CA PRO A 231 -17.75 -1.26 32.14
C PRO A 231 -17.94 -2.16 33.36
N ASP A 232 -19.18 -2.46 33.71
CA ASP A 232 -19.54 -3.30 34.87
C ASP A 232 -19.32 -4.80 34.60
N THR A 233 -18.18 -5.14 34.02
CA THR A 233 -17.70 -6.49 33.78
C THR A 233 -16.52 -6.78 34.70
N SER A 234 -16.26 -8.05 34.99
CA SER A 234 -15.09 -8.42 35.82
C SER A 234 -13.80 -7.88 35.22
N TYR A 235 -13.55 -8.14 33.94
CA TYR A 235 -12.34 -7.65 33.28
C TYR A 235 -12.28 -6.11 33.17
N GLY A 236 -13.42 -5.42 33.05
CA GLY A 236 -13.47 -3.96 33.07
C GLY A 236 -12.96 -3.38 34.39
N ARG A 237 -13.47 -3.88 35.51
CA ARG A 237 -13.03 -3.49 36.86
C ARG A 237 -11.59 -3.90 37.14
N ASP A 238 -11.18 -5.10 36.69
CA ASP A 238 -9.82 -5.60 36.86
C ASP A 238 -8.81 -4.74 36.08
N ILE A 239 -9.14 -4.33 34.85
CA ILE A 239 -8.31 -3.42 34.05
C ILE A 239 -8.20 -2.06 34.73
N ALA A 240 -9.30 -1.48 35.22
CA ALA A 240 -9.26 -0.22 35.97
C ALA A 240 -8.37 -0.32 37.20
N ALA A 241 -8.45 -1.42 37.96
CA ALA A 241 -7.58 -1.68 39.10
C ALA A 241 -6.10 -1.80 38.71
N ASN A 242 -5.80 -2.50 37.62
CA ASN A 242 -4.44 -2.63 37.10
C ASN A 242 -3.87 -1.30 36.60
N ILE A 243 -4.69 -0.42 36.02
CA ILE A 243 -4.30 0.94 35.62
C ILE A 243 -3.97 1.77 36.86
N ARG A 244 -4.85 1.77 37.88
CA ARG A 244 -4.61 2.47 39.15
C ARG A 244 -3.33 2.00 39.84
N ALA A 245 -3.04 0.71 39.78
CA ALA A 245 -1.82 0.11 40.34
C ALA A 245 -0.56 0.38 39.50
N GLY A 246 -0.69 0.97 38.31
CA GLY A 246 0.44 1.18 37.40
C GLY A 246 0.96 -0.11 36.74
N ILE A 247 0.23 -1.22 36.84
CA ILE A 247 0.53 -2.49 36.16
C ILE A 247 0.24 -2.36 34.66
N VAL A 248 -0.84 -1.67 34.31
CA VAL A 248 -1.21 -1.35 32.93
C VAL A 248 -1.06 0.14 32.72
N ARG A 249 -0.13 0.52 31.84
CA ARG A 249 0.18 1.94 31.57
C ARG A 249 0.23 2.25 30.08
N GLY A 250 0.24 1.22 29.24
CA GLY A 250 0.39 1.33 27.79
C GLY A 250 -0.93 1.69 27.12
N SER A 251 -0.82 2.31 25.96
CA SER A 251 -1.95 2.64 25.13
C SER A 251 -1.56 2.48 23.66
N SER A 252 -2.51 1.99 22.86
CA SER A 252 -2.27 1.61 21.48
C SER A 252 -3.53 1.78 20.64
N PHE A 253 -3.38 1.76 19.33
CA PHE A 253 -4.49 1.84 18.39
C PHE A 253 -4.19 1.12 17.07
N SER A 254 -5.23 0.63 16.43
CA SER A 254 -5.17 -0.04 15.13
C SER A 254 -5.83 0.83 14.07
N PHE A 255 -5.16 1.03 12.94
CA PHE A 255 -5.63 1.89 11.87
C PHE A 255 -5.19 1.43 10.48
N THR A 256 -5.71 2.08 9.45
CA THR A 256 -5.25 1.95 8.06
C THR A 256 -4.86 3.31 7.50
N VAL A 257 -3.87 3.33 6.62
CA VAL A 257 -3.43 4.52 5.89
C VAL A 257 -3.93 4.45 4.44
N PRO A 258 -4.60 5.49 3.92
CA PRO A 258 -5.00 5.52 2.52
C PRO A 258 -3.79 5.66 1.61
N SER A 259 -3.95 5.34 0.32
CA SER A 259 -2.89 5.61 -0.67
C SER A 259 -2.56 7.11 -0.69
N GLY A 260 -1.29 7.46 -0.50
CA GLY A 260 -0.84 8.85 -0.38
C GLY A 260 -1.18 9.51 0.96
N GLY A 261 -1.60 8.73 1.96
CA GLY A 261 -1.86 9.18 3.32
C GLY A 261 -0.61 9.25 4.21
N ASP A 262 0.55 8.90 3.68
CA ASP A 262 1.86 8.98 4.33
C ASP A 262 2.91 9.63 3.42
N GLU A 263 3.90 10.24 4.06
CA GLU A 263 5.07 10.84 3.41
C GLU A 263 6.34 10.31 4.06
N TRP A 264 7.40 10.18 3.26
CA TRP A 264 8.71 9.70 3.72
C TRP A 264 9.77 10.78 3.58
N SER A 265 10.58 10.92 4.63
CA SER A 265 11.75 11.82 4.67
C SER A 265 12.96 11.10 5.28
N VAL A 266 14.12 11.72 5.18
CA VAL A 266 15.31 11.34 5.96
C VAL A 266 15.65 12.53 6.86
N GLU A 267 15.60 12.31 8.17
CA GLU A 267 15.96 13.27 9.21
C GLU A 267 17.18 12.70 9.95
N ASP A 268 18.29 13.44 10.00
CA ASP A 268 19.54 13.04 10.66
C ASP A 268 20.04 11.63 10.29
N GLY A 269 19.90 11.27 9.00
CA GLY A 269 20.30 9.95 8.48
C GLY A 269 19.33 8.81 8.78
N ARG A 270 18.24 9.10 9.50
CA ARG A 270 17.19 8.13 9.82
C ARG A 270 15.98 8.33 8.91
N SER A 271 15.40 7.23 8.43
CA SER A 271 14.17 7.31 7.65
C SER A 271 12.99 7.60 8.58
N VAL A 272 12.18 8.61 8.24
CA VAL A 272 11.01 9.02 9.02
C VAL A 272 9.79 8.96 8.13
N ARG A 273 8.74 8.27 8.58
CA ARG A 273 7.43 8.26 7.92
C ARG A 273 6.45 9.15 8.69
N LEU A 274 5.94 10.16 8.00
CA LEU A 274 4.91 11.05 8.51
C LEU A 274 3.53 10.55 8.06
N ILE A 275 2.70 10.13 9.01
CA ILE A 275 1.31 9.74 8.75
C ILE A 275 0.47 11.02 8.66
N ARG A 276 -0.03 11.34 7.46
CA ARG A 276 -0.83 12.53 7.14
C ARG A 276 -2.33 12.28 7.22
N SER A 277 -2.78 11.05 7.00
CA SER A 277 -4.19 10.70 6.95
C SER A 277 -4.43 9.27 7.41
N ILE A 278 -5.51 9.07 8.16
CA ILE A 278 -6.00 7.76 8.59
C ILE A 278 -7.34 7.49 7.89
N ASP A 279 -7.42 6.36 7.18
CA ASP A 279 -8.61 5.95 6.46
C ASP A 279 -9.63 5.26 7.38
N SER A 280 -9.15 4.39 8.27
CA SER A 280 -9.95 3.72 9.29
C SER A 280 -9.22 3.68 10.63
N LEU A 281 -9.93 3.99 11.71
CA LEU A 281 -9.49 3.78 13.10
C LEU A 281 -10.34 2.65 13.69
N LEU A 282 -9.74 1.47 13.80
CA LEU A 282 -10.46 0.23 14.09
C LEU A 282 -10.65 0.03 15.59
N ASP A 283 -9.59 0.24 16.36
CA ASP A 283 -9.64 0.17 17.81
C ASP A 283 -8.62 1.09 18.48
N VAL A 284 -8.91 1.41 19.74
CA VAL A 284 -7.99 2.00 20.72
C VAL A 284 -7.95 1.05 21.91
N SER A 285 -6.80 0.86 22.54
CA SER A 285 -6.64 -0.19 23.55
C SER A 285 -5.68 0.23 24.66
N PRO A 286 -6.08 0.12 25.94
CA PRO A 286 -5.13 -0.09 27.02
C PRO A 286 -4.31 -1.35 26.75
N THR A 287 -2.99 -1.27 26.93
CA THR A 287 -2.09 -2.39 26.68
C THR A 287 -1.12 -2.64 27.82
N THR A 288 -0.79 -3.93 28.06
CA THR A 288 0.24 -4.32 29.04
C THR A 288 1.63 -3.93 28.56
N PHE A 289 1.95 -4.28 27.31
CA PHE A 289 3.23 -3.98 26.68
C PHE A 289 2.97 -3.22 25.39
N PRO A 290 3.53 -2.00 25.22
CA PRO A 290 3.59 -1.36 23.93
C PRO A 290 4.60 -2.12 23.08
N ALA A 291 4.14 -3.07 22.29
CA ALA A 291 4.98 -3.85 21.38
C ALA A 291 4.34 -3.86 19.99
N TYR A 292 5.16 -3.68 18.94
CA TYR A 292 4.72 -3.84 17.56
C TYR A 292 4.87 -5.29 17.16
N PRO A 293 3.80 -6.01 16.81
CA PRO A 293 3.90 -7.28 16.13
C PRO A 293 4.73 -7.14 14.84
N ASP A 294 5.59 -8.10 14.54
CA ASP A 294 6.33 -8.18 13.26
C ASP A 294 5.42 -7.99 12.04
N THR A 295 4.17 -8.46 12.14
CA THR A 295 3.17 -8.30 11.08
C THR A 295 2.85 -6.84 10.79
N ASP A 296 2.81 -5.99 11.82
CA ASP A 296 2.41 -4.60 11.72
C ASP A 296 3.56 -3.76 11.14
N VAL A 297 4.81 -4.09 11.51
CA VAL A 297 6.03 -3.55 10.89
C VAL A 297 6.11 -3.96 9.41
N LYS A 298 5.82 -5.22 9.08
CA LYS A 298 5.81 -5.71 7.68
C LYS A 298 4.81 -5.00 6.79
N VAL A 299 3.70 -4.47 7.33
CA VAL A 299 2.76 -3.66 6.56
C VAL A 299 3.41 -2.34 6.15
N ALA A 300 4.01 -1.63 7.11
CA ALA A 300 4.70 -0.36 6.89
C ALA A 300 5.97 -0.52 6.02
N GLN A 301 6.69 -1.64 6.17
CA GLN A 301 7.90 -1.97 5.39
C GLN A 301 7.65 -1.93 3.87
N ARG A 302 6.45 -2.29 3.40
CA ARG A 302 6.14 -2.24 1.96
C ARG A 302 6.15 -0.81 1.41
N SER A 303 5.65 0.14 2.19
CA SER A 303 5.67 1.57 1.86
C SER A 303 7.12 2.07 1.89
N TYR A 304 7.89 1.66 2.91
CA TYR A 304 9.31 1.98 3.03
C TYR A 304 10.14 1.48 1.85
N ASP A 305 9.99 0.21 1.45
CA ASP A 305 10.74 -0.36 0.33
C ASP A 305 10.47 0.40 -0.98
N ALA A 306 9.26 0.93 -1.16
CA ALA A 306 8.93 1.77 -2.31
C ALA A 306 9.65 3.12 -2.26
N PHE A 307 9.71 3.74 -1.09
CA PHE A 307 10.48 4.96 -0.85
C PHE A 307 11.98 4.75 -1.13
N VAL A 308 12.59 3.69 -0.58
CA VAL A 308 14.02 3.37 -0.80
C VAL A 308 14.30 3.19 -2.29
N ARG A 309 13.49 2.40 -3.00
CA ARG A 309 13.63 2.22 -4.46
C ARG A 309 13.54 3.53 -5.23
N GLN A 310 12.59 4.41 -4.88
CA GLN A 310 12.43 5.70 -5.53
C GLN A 310 13.64 6.61 -5.30
N ARG A 311 14.11 6.68 -4.05
CA ARG A 311 15.29 7.45 -3.65
C ARG A 311 16.53 6.99 -4.42
N ASP A 312 16.78 5.68 -4.45
CA ASP A 312 17.95 5.11 -5.11
C ASP A 312 17.90 5.33 -6.63
N ALA A 313 16.71 5.19 -7.25
CA ALA A 313 16.52 5.52 -8.66
C ALA A 313 16.74 7.01 -8.97
N GLU A 314 16.35 7.91 -8.06
CA GLU A 314 16.63 9.34 -8.20
C GLU A 314 18.12 9.66 -8.03
N ALA A 315 18.78 9.06 -7.04
CA ALA A 315 20.23 9.19 -6.85
C ALA A 315 21.00 8.73 -8.09
N HIS A 316 20.65 7.57 -8.66
CA HIS A 316 21.22 7.09 -9.91
C HIS A 316 20.98 8.04 -11.08
N ARG A 317 19.77 8.61 -11.23
CA ARG A 317 19.47 9.60 -12.27
C ARG A 317 20.31 10.87 -12.10
N ARG A 318 20.45 11.38 -10.88
CA ARG A 318 21.27 12.57 -10.56
C ARG A 318 22.75 12.31 -10.87
N MET A 319 23.29 11.16 -10.47
CA MET A 319 24.66 10.76 -10.79
C MET A 319 24.89 10.66 -12.30
N ALA A 320 23.97 10.04 -13.04
CA ALA A 320 24.06 9.94 -14.49
C ALA A 320 24.01 11.33 -15.17
N ALA A 321 23.14 12.23 -14.71
CA ALA A 321 23.07 13.60 -15.21
C ALA A 321 24.35 14.41 -14.91
N ALA A 322 24.90 14.29 -13.70
CA ALA A 322 26.15 14.92 -13.32
C ALA A 322 27.33 14.41 -14.15
N THR A 323 27.37 13.11 -14.42
CA THR A 323 28.38 12.47 -15.27
C THR A 323 28.30 13.00 -16.71
N ARG A 324 27.10 13.01 -17.32
CA ARG A 324 26.89 13.57 -18.66
C ARG A 324 27.24 15.05 -18.74
N ALA A 325 26.92 15.84 -17.71
CA ALA A 325 27.27 17.26 -17.67
C ALA A 325 28.79 17.48 -17.58
N ARG A 326 29.51 16.60 -16.87
CA ARG A 326 30.98 16.61 -16.82
C ARG A 326 31.57 16.26 -18.20
N GLU A 327 31.10 15.17 -18.81
CA GLU A 327 31.54 14.73 -20.14
C GLU A 327 31.30 15.82 -21.20
N LEU A 328 30.14 16.48 -21.17
CA LEU A 328 29.82 17.58 -22.07
C LEU A 328 30.76 18.79 -21.86
N ARG A 329 31.08 19.14 -20.61
CA ARG A 329 32.04 20.23 -20.31
C ARG A 329 33.45 19.91 -20.80
N GLU A 330 33.91 18.68 -20.59
CA GLU A 330 35.21 18.21 -21.08
C GLU A 330 35.26 18.23 -22.61
N TYR A 331 34.22 17.73 -23.28
CA TYR A 331 34.09 17.77 -24.74
C TYR A 331 34.12 19.21 -25.28
N LEU A 332 33.33 20.12 -24.69
CA LEU A 332 33.32 21.53 -25.11
C LEU A 332 34.65 22.24 -24.85
N THR A 333 35.39 21.85 -23.82
CA THR A 333 36.74 22.41 -23.56
C THR A 333 37.75 21.92 -24.61
N GLN A 334 37.63 20.67 -25.06
CA GLN A 334 38.53 20.10 -26.06
C GLN A 334 38.18 20.52 -27.49
N HIS A 335 36.89 20.73 -27.81
CA HIS A 335 36.40 20.83 -29.20
C HIS A 335 35.51 22.05 -29.45
N GLY A 336 35.22 22.86 -28.44
CA GLY A 336 34.48 24.12 -28.59
C GLY A 336 35.38 25.21 -29.15
N ARG A 337 35.20 25.53 -30.43
CA ARG A 337 35.65 26.78 -31.06
C ARG A 337 34.53 27.80 -31.06
#